data_AF-A0A7S0BGA8-F1
#
_entry.id   AF-A0A7S0BGA8-F1
#
_cell.length_a   1.000
_cell.length_b   1.000
_cell.length_c   1.000
_cell.angle_alpha   90.00
_cell.angle_beta   90.00
_cell.angle_gamma   90.00
#
_symmetry.space_group_name_H-M   'P 1'
#
loop_
_entity.id
_entity.type
_entity.pdbx_description
1 polymer ?
#
loop_
_entity_poly.entity_id
_entity_poly.type
_entity_poly.pdbx_seq_one_letter_code
_entity_poly.pdbx_strand_id
1 'polypeptide(L)'
;MKREVIIIDAHDEEEIRRKRRTSRKRPRATSDIASQLLATENSSVHVEAGSSVSKRLCRLEVQKTAEVPSIDDLSDDLLVQIFQHLGGLLELMRVLPVCKRWLRVGGDPRLWSTLSFYNYEHVSDAALRSILANGQALRRLKSLSLARCHRISEETVRLIPKSPCVNSLESIDLSWCSGASSRSVPIFSRCPGLKEVKLSYCWKVHGRSLRCLA
;
A
#
# COMPACT_ATOMS: atom_id res chain seq x y z
N MET A 1 -12.37 -8.94 24.21
CA MET A 1 -12.94 -9.36 22.92
C MET A 1 -12.17 -10.57 22.44
N LYS A 2 -12.84 -11.67 22.09
CA LYS A 2 -12.17 -12.88 21.56
C LYS A 2 -11.65 -12.56 20.16
N ARG A 3 -10.36 -12.83 19.88
CA ARG A 3 -9.82 -12.71 18.52
C ARG A 3 -10.26 -13.92 17.71
N GLU A 4 -10.81 -13.71 16.54
CA GLU A 4 -11.22 -14.79 15.65
C GLU A 4 -10.03 -15.14 14.74
N VAL A 5 -9.30 -16.18 15.13
CA VAL A 5 -8.20 -16.71 14.32
C VAL A 5 -8.81 -17.69 13.31
N ILE A 6 -8.98 -17.25 12.07
CA ILE A 6 -9.52 -18.07 11.00
C ILE A 6 -8.35 -18.83 10.35
N ILE A 7 -8.18 -20.08 10.75
CA ILE A 7 -7.23 -21.01 10.13
C ILE A 7 -8.02 -21.86 9.14
N ILE A 8 -7.79 -21.67 7.84
CA ILE A 8 -8.33 -22.54 6.80
C ILE A 8 -7.17 -23.38 6.26
N ASP A 9 -6.95 -24.55 6.86
CA ASP A 9 -6.11 -25.57 6.24
C ASP A 9 -6.96 -26.28 5.19
N ALA A 10 -6.66 -26.04 3.92
CA ALA A 10 -7.03 -26.98 2.88
C ALA A 10 -5.72 -27.63 2.42
N HIS A 11 -5.61 -28.92 2.66
CA HIS A 11 -4.50 -29.73 2.19
C HIS A 11 -4.51 -29.75 0.65
N ASP A 12 -3.39 -29.38 0.02
CA ASP A 12 -2.97 -29.96 -1.27
C ASP A 12 -1.48 -29.69 -1.55
N GLU A 13 -0.61 -30.60 -1.10
CA GLU A 13 0.85 -30.52 -1.24
C GLU A 13 1.36 -30.70 -2.69
N GLU A 14 0.50 -31.19 -3.59
CA GLU A 14 0.84 -31.56 -4.97
C GLU A 14 1.18 -30.34 -5.86
N GLU A 15 0.54 -29.19 -5.66
CA GLU A 15 0.74 -28.00 -6.50
C GLU A 15 2.02 -27.23 -6.13
N ILE A 16 2.43 -27.28 -4.86
CA ILE A 16 3.67 -26.65 -4.36
C ILE A 16 4.91 -27.35 -4.91
N ARG A 17 4.88 -28.69 -5.05
CA ARG A 17 5.97 -29.46 -5.69
C ARG A 17 6.11 -29.12 -7.18
N ARG A 18 5.01 -28.81 -7.88
CA ARG A 18 5.03 -28.39 -9.29
C ARG A 18 5.62 -26.98 -9.47
N LYS A 19 5.25 -26.01 -8.62
CA LYS A 19 5.73 -24.61 -8.72
C LYS A 19 7.20 -24.40 -8.32
N ARG A 20 7.76 -25.25 -7.44
CA ARG A 20 9.19 -25.21 -7.07
C ARG A 20 10.14 -25.62 -8.22
N ARG A 21 9.67 -26.37 -9.22
CA ARG A 21 10.50 -26.86 -10.33
C ARG A 21 10.67 -25.85 -11.47
N THR A 22 9.81 -24.84 -11.58
CA THR A 22 9.78 -23.96 -12.78
C THR A 22 10.44 -22.59 -12.61
N SER A 23 10.80 -22.16 -11.39
CA SER A 23 11.30 -20.80 -11.15
C SER A 23 12.81 -20.74 -10.87
N ARG A 24 13.62 -21.00 -11.91
CA ARG A 24 15.00 -20.51 -12.03
C ARG A 24 15.08 -19.59 -13.27
N LYS A 25 14.61 -18.35 -13.17
CA LYS A 25 14.96 -17.29 -14.13
C LYS A 25 15.18 -15.95 -13.40
N ARG A 26 16.30 -15.31 -13.75
CA ARG A 26 16.74 -14.00 -13.26
C ARG A 26 15.68 -12.92 -13.58
N PRO A 27 15.41 -11.95 -12.70
CA PRO A 27 14.52 -10.85 -13.06
C PRO A 27 15.26 -9.72 -13.78
N ARG A 28 14.58 -9.17 -14.79
CA ARG A 28 14.81 -7.84 -15.38
C ARG A 28 14.29 -6.78 -14.40
N ALA A 29 14.95 -5.62 -14.39
CA ALA A 29 14.57 -4.46 -13.60
C ALA A 29 13.19 -3.91 -14.02
N THR A 30 12.29 -3.74 -13.07
CA THR A 30 11.05 -2.96 -13.22
C THR A 30 10.87 -2.07 -12.01
N SER A 31 10.26 -0.91 -12.25
CA SER A 31 10.23 0.28 -11.40
C SER A 31 9.77 0.02 -9.97
N ASP A 32 10.63 0.40 -9.01
CA ASP A 32 10.38 0.33 -7.59
C ASP A 32 9.21 1.26 -7.19
N ILE A 33 8.12 0.67 -6.68
CA ILE A 33 7.04 1.38 -5.99
C ILE A 33 7.60 2.17 -4.78
N ALA A 34 8.70 1.68 -4.20
CA ALA A 34 9.48 2.33 -3.16
C ALA A 34 10.06 3.68 -3.59
N SER A 35 10.52 3.81 -4.85
CA SER A 35 11.16 5.03 -5.36
C SER A 35 10.14 6.16 -5.59
N GLN A 36 8.87 5.84 -5.82
CA GLN A 36 7.80 6.84 -5.94
C GLN A 36 7.37 7.42 -4.58
N LEU A 37 7.58 6.69 -3.48
CA LEU A 37 7.24 7.14 -2.13
C LEU A 37 8.41 7.83 -1.39
N LEU A 38 9.66 7.60 -1.81
CA LEU A 38 10.86 8.14 -1.15
C LEU A 38 11.41 9.44 -1.78
N ALA A 39 10.83 9.94 -2.88
CA ALA A 39 11.36 11.11 -3.60
C ALA A 39 10.94 12.49 -3.05
N THR A 40 10.35 12.58 -1.85
CA THR A 40 9.84 13.86 -1.32
C THR A 40 10.35 14.22 0.07
N GLU A 41 11.65 14.10 0.31
CA GLU A 41 12.34 14.85 1.38
C GLU A 41 13.74 15.26 0.90
N ASN A 42 13.81 16.31 0.08
CA ASN A 42 14.87 17.33 0.03
C ASN A 42 14.89 18.01 -1.34
N SER A 43 14.48 19.28 -1.38
CA SER A 43 15.36 20.39 -1.81
C SER A 43 14.55 21.67 -1.92
N SER A 44 14.93 22.60 -1.07
CA SER A 44 14.56 24.00 -1.02
C SER A 44 15.26 24.82 -2.12
N VAL A 45 14.55 25.88 -2.54
CA VAL A 45 15.00 27.17 -3.13
C VAL A 45 15.78 27.19 -4.45
N HIS A 46 15.20 27.87 -5.47
CA HIS A 46 15.56 29.25 -5.82
C HIS A 46 14.54 29.83 -6.83
N VAL A 47 14.12 31.08 -6.60
CA VAL A 47 13.29 31.87 -7.51
C VAL A 47 14.19 32.99 -8.04
N GLU A 48 14.35 33.08 -9.36
CA GLU A 48 14.93 34.26 -9.99
C GLU A 48 13.97 34.86 -11.02
N ALA A 49 13.99 36.19 -11.07
CA ALA A 49 13.09 37.05 -11.81
C ALA A 49 13.74 37.57 -13.11
N GLY A 50 12.89 38.03 -14.04
CA GLY A 50 13.24 38.79 -15.25
C GLY A 50 12.94 38.00 -16.54
N SER A 51 12.41 38.56 -17.63
CA SER A 51 12.20 39.96 -18.04
C SER A 51 11.17 40.00 -19.19
N SER A 52 10.62 41.19 -19.37
CA SER A 52 9.62 41.68 -20.35
C SER A 52 9.96 41.44 -21.83
N VAL A 53 8.95 41.10 -22.65
CA VAL A 53 8.82 41.60 -24.03
C VAL A 53 7.36 41.97 -24.32
N SER A 54 7.18 43.15 -24.90
CA SER A 54 5.93 43.90 -25.06
C SER A 54 5.27 43.67 -26.43
N LYS A 55 3.94 43.44 -26.40
CA LYS A 55 2.84 43.89 -27.29
C LYS A 55 2.98 43.77 -28.83
N ARG A 56 2.00 43.10 -29.45
CA ARG A 56 1.11 43.72 -30.46
C ARG A 56 -0.21 42.95 -30.65
N LEU A 57 -1.25 43.73 -30.93
CA LEU A 57 -2.68 43.42 -30.90
C LEU A 57 -3.16 42.39 -31.94
N CYS A 58 -4.10 41.55 -31.53
CA CYS A 58 -5.39 41.45 -32.20
C CYS A 58 -6.49 41.40 -31.14
N ARG A 59 -7.25 42.50 -31.01
CA ARG A 59 -8.47 42.58 -30.21
C ARG A 59 -9.56 41.86 -31.01
N LEU A 60 -9.61 40.54 -30.89
CA LEU A 60 -10.82 39.78 -31.15
C LEU A 60 -11.61 39.77 -29.84
N GLU A 61 -12.84 40.25 -29.89
CA GLU A 61 -13.80 40.04 -28.80
C GLU A 61 -14.02 38.54 -28.69
N VAL A 62 -13.21 37.89 -27.85
CA VAL A 62 -13.42 36.53 -27.41
C VAL A 62 -14.67 36.59 -26.55
N GLN A 63 -15.80 36.21 -27.15
CA GLN A 63 -17.01 35.79 -26.46
C GLN A 63 -16.58 35.04 -25.21
N LYS A 64 -17.10 35.43 -24.03
CA LYS A 64 -16.86 34.78 -22.75
C LYS A 64 -17.15 33.29 -22.91
N THR A 65 -16.13 32.52 -23.27
CA THR A 65 -16.21 31.07 -23.34
C THR A 65 -16.51 30.66 -21.92
N ALA A 66 -17.65 30.00 -21.69
CA ALA A 66 -17.90 29.37 -20.40
C ALA A 66 -16.66 28.53 -20.08
N GLU A 67 -15.90 28.94 -19.06
CA GLU A 67 -14.65 28.26 -18.69
C GLU A 67 -14.99 26.80 -18.47
N VAL A 68 -14.29 25.91 -19.19
CA VAL A 68 -14.43 24.48 -18.98
C VAL A 68 -13.93 24.20 -17.57
N PRO A 69 -14.78 23.67 -16.66
CA PRO A 69 -14.35 23.42 -15.28
C PRO A 69 -13.16 22.48 -15.27
N SER A 70 -12.08 22.89 -14.60
CA SER A 70 -10.85 22.10 -14.49
C SER A 70 -10.91 21.18 -13.27
N ILE A 71 -10.25 20.03 -13.37
CA ILE A 71 -10.03 19.16 -12.20
C ILE A 71 -9.19 19.86 -11.12
N ASP A 72 -8.39 20.86 -11.51
CA ASP A 72 -7.59 21.66 -10.59
C ASP A 72 -8.46 22.57 -9.70
N ASP A 73 -9.69 22.87 -10.09
CA ASP A 73 -10.63 23.71 -9.33
C ASP A 73 -11.26 22.95 -8.15
N LEU A 74 -11.14 21.62 -8.12
CA LEU A 74 -11.64 20.80 -7.02
C LEU A 74 -10.84 21.07 -5.74
N SER A 75 -11.47 20.92 -4.57
CA SER A 75 -10.75 20.94 -3.28
C SER A 75 -10.02 19.61 -3.03
N ASP A 76 -9.04 19.60 -2.13
CA ASP A 76 -8.32 18.38 -1.75
C ASP A 76 -9.28 17.32 -1.17
N ASP A 77 -10.32 17.71 -0.43
CA ASP A 77 -11.33 16.77 0.07
C ASP A 77 -12.14 16.09 -1.04
N LEU A 78 -12.50 16.83 -2.09
CA LEU A 78 -13.19 16.26 -3.25
C LEU A 78 -12.26 15.32 -4.04
N LEU A 79 -10.98 15.67 -4.17
CA LEU A 79 -9.98 14.77 -4.75
C LEU A 79 -9.82 13.49 -3.92
N VAL A 80 -9.81 13.58 -2.58
CA VAL A 80 -9.81 12.39 -1.72
C VAL A 80 -11.05 11.54 -1.98
N GLN A 81 -12.25 12.13 -2.08
CA GLN A 81 -13.46 11.37 -2.40
C GLN A 81 -13.38 10.68 -3.76
N ILE A 82 -12.84 11.36 -4.79
CA ILE A 82 -12.60 10.74 -6.10
C ILE A 82 -11.62 9.57 -5.97
N PHE A 83 -10.49 9.77 -5.27
CA PHE A 83 -9.47 8.72 -5.10
C PHE A 83 -9.96 7.54 -4.28
N GLN A 84 -10.91 7.72 -3.35
CA GLN A 84 -11.55 6.61 -2.62
C GLN A 84 -12.37 5.69 -3.54
N HIS A 85 -12.85 6.20 -4.66
CA HIS A 85 -13.58 5.42 -5.66
C HIS A 85 -12.64 4.74 -6.68
N LEU A 86 -11.34 5.04 -6.66
CA LEU A 86 -10.34 4.29 -7.41
C LEU A 86 -10.13 2.95 -6.70
N GLY A 87 -10.54 1.86 -7.35
CA GLY A 87 -10.80 0.53 -6.77
C GLY A 87 -9.64 -0.24 -6.11
N GLY A 88 -8.55 0.43 -5.70
CA GLY A 88 -7.48 -0.18 -4.92
C GLY A 88 -6.17 0.60 -4.96
N LEU A 89 -5.15 0.03 -4.29
CA LEU A 89 -3.79 0.55 -4.26
C LEU A 89 -3.21 0.73 -5.68
N LEU A 90 -3.62 -0.10 -6.65
CA LEU A 90 -3.04 -0.09 -8.01
C LEU A 90 -3.40 1.19 -8.74
N GLU A 91 -4.69 1.51 -8.74
CA GLU A 91 -5.22 2.70 -9.37
C GLU A 91 -4.67 3.94 -8.66
N LEU A 92 -4.56 3.90 -7.32
CA LEU A 92 -3.95 4.98 -6.57
C LEU A 92 -2.50 5.22 -7.03
N MET A 93 -1.66 4.19 -7.08
CA MET A 93 -0.27 4.30 -7.53
C MET A 93 -0.11 4.79 -8.98
N ARG A 94 -1.15 4.66 -9.82
CA ARG A 94 -1.16 5.21 -11.18
C ARG A 94 -1.46 6.70 -11.21
N VAL A 95 -2.29 7.19 -10.29
CA VAL A 95 -2.72 8.59 -10.28
C VAL A 95 -1.82 9.49 -9.42
N LEU A 96 -1.17 8.96 -8.37
CA LEU A 96 -0.29 9.78 -7.51
C LEU A 96 0.85 10.49 -8.27
N PRO A 97 1.47 9.89 -9.30
CA PRO A 97 2.55 10.55 -10.05
C PRO A 97 2.09 11.67 -10.99
N VAL A 98 0.79 11.91 -11.16
CA VAL A 98 0.25 12.92 -12.10
C VAL A 98 0.79 14.32 -11.78
N CYS A 99 0.73 14.75 -10.52
CA CYS A 99 1.30 16.01 -10.08
C CYS A 99 1.60 16.01 -8.56
N LYS A 100 2.39 16.99 -8.10
CA LYS A 100 2.76 17.14 -6.68
C LYS A 100 1.55 17.22 -5.74
N ARG A 101 0.46 17.84 -6.20
CA ARG A 101 -0.78 17.97 -5.44
C ARG A 101 -1.45 16.61 -5.26
N TRP A 102 -1.56 15.82 -6.32
CA TRP A 102 -2.16 14.49 -6.27
C TRP A 102 -1.34 13.55 -5.39
N LEU A 103 -0.02 13.62 -5.47
CA LEU A 103 0.87 12.89 -4.55
C LEU A 103 0.61 13.26 -3.08
N ARG A 104 0.45 14.56 -2.77
CA ARG A 104 0.12 15.03 -1.41
C ARG A 104 -1.24 14.52 -0.94
N VAL A 105 -2.27 14.68 -1.77
CA VAL A 105 -3.63 14.20 -1.50
C VAL A 105 -3.65 12.68 -1.33
N GLY A 106 -2.84 11.97 -2.11
CA GLY A 106 -2.61 10.55 -2.00
C GLY A 106 -2.07 10.07 -0.66
N GLY A 107 -1.41 10.95 0.10
CA GLY A 107 -0.98 10.67 1.47
C GLY A 107 -2.09 10.71 2.51
N ASP A 108 -3.32 11.10 2.13
CA ASP A 108 -4.44 11.19 3.07
C ASP A 108 -4.77 9.80 3.67
N PRO A 109 -4.77 9.66 5.01
CA PRO A 109 -4.98 8.36 5.66
C PRO A 109 -6.32 7.69 5.33
N ARG A 110 -7.33 8.43 4.86
CA ARG A 110 -8.62 7.88 4.42
C ARG A 110 -8.46 6.91 3.24
N LEU A 111 -7.47 7.15 2.37
CA LEU A 111 -7.19 6.35 1.18
C LEU A 111 -6.53 5.01 1.50
N TRP A 112 -5.94 4.88 2.69
CA TRP A 112 -5.14 3.73 3.10
C TRP A 112 -5.83 2.89 4.17
N SER A 113 -7.16 2.98 4.29
CA SER A 113 -7.91 2.21 5.28
C SER A 113 -7.89 0.70 5.00
N THR A 114 -7.76 0.32 3.73
CA THR A 114 -7.63 -1.07 3.28
C THR A 114 -6.48 -1.18 2.28
N LEU A 115 -5.57 -2.11 2.51
CA LEU A 115 -4.44 -2.39 1.64
C LEU A 115 -4.43 -3.87 1.27
N SER A 116 -4.53 -4.18 -0.02
CA SER A 116 -4.51 -5.56 -0.51
C SER A 116 -3.50 -5.74 -1.63
N PHE A 117 -2.68 -6.77 -1.50
CA PHE A 117 -1.68 -7.16 -2.49
C PHE A 117 -2.02 -8.48 -3.19
N TYR A 118 -3.24 -8.99 -3.05
CA TYR A 118 -3.66 -10.31 -3.54
C TYR A 118 -3.36 -10.56 -5.04
N ASN A 119 -3.39 -9.51 -5.87
CA ASN A 119 -3.12 -9.57 -7.32
C ASN A 119 -1.70 -9.13 -7.71
N TYR A 120 -0.80 -8.96 -6.74
CA TYR A 120 0.56 -8.49 -6.99
C TYR A 120 1.56 -9.61 -6.75
N GLU A 121 1.86 -10.38 -7.79
CA GLU A 121 2.80 -11.51 -7.73
C GLU A 121 4.23 -11.11 -7.34
N HIS A 122 4.55 -9.80 -7.34
CA HIS A 122 5.92 -9.29 -7.23
C HIS A 122 6.14 -8.28 -6.09
N VAL A 123 5.24 -8.17 -5.11
CA VAL A 123 5.52 -7.35 -3.93
C VAL A 123 6.72 -7.91 -3.19
N SER A 124 7.76 -7.09 -3.07
CA SER A 124 8.99 -7.42 -2.38
C SER A 124 9.00 -6.88 -0.95
N ASP A 125 9.92 -7.40 -0.14
CA ASP A 125 10.20 -6.84 1.18
C ASP A 125 10.49 -5.34 1.14
N ALA A 126 11.23 -4.86 0.14
CA ALA A 126 11.56 -3.45 -0.02
C ALA A 126 10.29 -2.62 -0.23
N ALA A 127 9.41 -3.04 -1.13
CA ALA A 127 8.16 -2.33 -1.41
C ALA A 127 7.27 -2.26 -0.16
N LEU A 128 7.10 -3.37 0.56
CA LEU A 128 6.29 -3.39 1.78
C LEU A 128 6.93 -2.53 2.88
N ARG A 129 8.27 -2.56 3.05
CA ARG A 129 8.96 -1.69 4.01
C ARG A 129 8.76 -0.21 3.71
N SER A 130 8.85 0.19 2.45
CA SER A 130 8.60 1.58 2.04
C SER A 130 7.17 2.01 2.34
N ILE A 131 6.19 1.14 2.13
CA ILE A 131 4.80 1.44 2.47
C ILE A 131 4.64 1.52 4.00
N LEU A 132 5.20 0.57 4.75
CA LEU A 132 5.16 0.57 6.22
C LEU A 132 5.88 1.79 6.84
N ALA A 133 6.86 2.36 6.14
CA ALA A 133 7.52 3.60 6.52
C ALA A 133 6.66 4.86 6.26
N ASN A 134 5.57 4.75 5.50
CA ASN A 134 4.65 5.87 5.24
C ASN A 134 3.81 6.17 6.50
N GLY A 135 4.44 6.97 7.37
CA GLY A 135 4.06 7.26 8.74
C GLY A 135 2.63 7.75 8.94
N GLN A 136 2.20 8.71 8.12
CA GLN A 136 0.93 9.39 8.30
C GLN A 136 -0.22 8.61 7.63
N ALA A 137 -0.01 8.13 6.40
CA ALA A 137 -1.02 7.44 5.61
C ALA A 137 -1.55 6.19 6.32
N LEU A 138 -0.68 5.39 6.95
CA LEU A 138 -1.07 4.11 7.54
C LEU A 138 -1.76 4.19 8.90
N ARG A 139 -1.88 5.37 9.52
CA ARG A 139 -2.48 5.51 10.86
C ARG A 139 -3.95 5.07 10.92
N ARG A 140 -4.64 5.03 9.77
CA ARG A 140 -6.03 4.58 9.66
C ARG A 140 -6.18 3.23 8.95
N LEU A 141 -5.10 2.50 8.72
CA LEU A 141 -5.14 1.19 8.08
C LEU A 141 -5.83 0.19 8.99
N LYS A 142 -6.97 -0.33 8.54
CA LYS A 142 -7.79 -1.32 9.26
C LYS A 142 -7.61 -2.73 8.72
N SER A 143 -7.37 -2.87 7.43
CA SER A 143 -7.28 -4.17 6.78
C SER A 143 -6.03 -4.26 5.91
N LEU A 144 -5.22 -5.30 6.13
CA LEU A 144 -4.03 -5.58 5.35
C LEU A 144 -4.06 -7.01 4.81
N SER A 145 -4.08 -7.18 3.49
CA SER A 145 -3.93 -8.49 2.85
C SER A 145 -2.57 -8.61 2.16
N LEU A 146 -1.75 -9.53 2.66
CA LEU A 146 -0.52 -10.03 2.05
C LEU A 146 -0.74 -11.44 1.48
N ALA A 147 -1.98 -11.78 1.15
CA ALA A 147 -2.30 -13.09 0.64
C ALA A 147 -1.57 -13.35 -0.69
N ARG A 148 -1.01 -14.56 -0.84
CA ARG A 148 -0.19 -14.99 -2.00
C ARG A 148 1.10 -14.17 -2.20
N CYS A 149 1.52 -13.35 -1.23
CA CYS A 149 2.80 -12.65 -1.31
C CYS A 149 3.97 -13.58 -0.95
N HIS A 150 4.57 -14.23 -1.96
CA HIS A 150 5.64 -15.22 -1.75
C HIS A 150 7.04 -14.62 -1.54
N ARG A 151 7.25 -13.33 -1.82
CA ARG A 151 8.54 -12.64 -1.67
C ARG A 151 8.64 -11.80 -0.39
N ILE A 152 7.66 -11.91 0.50
CA ILE A 152 7.67 -11.24 1.79
C ILE A 152 8.27 -12.17 2.84
N SER A 153 9.36 -11.74 3.47
CA SER A 153 10.05 -12.51 4.49
C SER A 153 9.37 -12.39 5.86
N GLU A 154 9.69 -13.35 6.73
CA GLU A 154 9.30 -13.32 8.14
C GLU A 154 9.71 -12.00 8.81
N GLU A 155 10.86 -11.46 8.43
CA GLU A 155 11.40 -10.24 9.02
C GLU A 155 10.54 -9.03 8.74
N THR A 156 10.08 -8.90 7.50
CA THR A 156 9.22 -7.79 7.10
C THR A 156 7.83 -7.91 7.71
N VAL A 157 7.27 -9.12 7.83
CA VAL A 157 5.98 -9.32 8.53
C VAL A 157 6.07 -8.84 9.99
N ARG A 158 7.20 -9.11 10.68
CA ARG A 158 7.43 -8.65 12.07
C ARG A 158 7.55 -7.13 12.20
N LEU A 159 7.68 -6.38 11.11
CA LEU A 159 7.68 -4.91 11.13
C LEU A 159 6.26 -4.34 11.18
N ILE A 160 5.23 -5.09 10.78
CA ILE A 160 3.86 -4.57 10.69
C ILE A 160 3.35 -4.10 12.07
N PRO A 161 3.47 -4.89 13.17
CA PRO A 161 3.07 -4.43 14.51
C PRO A 161 4.02 -3.40 15.13
N LYS A 162 5.04 -2.95 14.41
CA LYS A 162 5.93 -1.83 14.80
C LYS A 162 5.65 -0.57 13.96
N SER A 163 4.77 -0.66 12.97
CA SER A 163 4.46 0.42 12.05
C SER A 163 3.30 1.28 12.59
N PRO A 164 3.03 2.45 11.98
CA PRO A 164 1.99 3.38 12.43
C PRO A 164 0.57 2.80 12.48
N CYS A 165 0.31 1.68 11.78
CA CYS A 165 -1.00 1.02 11.79
C CYS A 165 -1.27 0.13 13.01
N VAL A 166 -0.31 -0.04 13.93
CA VAL A 166 -0.43 -0.98 15.06
C VAL A 166 -1.71 -0.81 15.88
N ASN A 167 -2.17 0.44 16.06
CA ASN A 167 -3.35 0.76 16.87
C ASN A 167 -4.67 0.70 16.09
N SER A 168 -4.62 0.74 14.76
CA SER A 168 -5.80 0.81 13.89
C SER A 168 -6.08 -0.48 13.13
N LEU A 169 -5.11 -1.39 13.04
CA LEU A 169 -5.25 -2.65 12.31
C LEU A 169 -6.27 -3.56 12.98
N GLU A 170 -7.33 -3.92 12.24
CA GLU A 170 -8.44 -4.76 12.68
C GLU A 170 -8.41 -6.15 12.02
N SER A 171 -7.92 -6.27 10.80
CA SER A 171 -7.83 -7.54 10.05
C SER A 171 -6.49 -7.67 9.32
N ILE A 172 -5.90 -8.86 9.38
CA ILE A 172 -4.73 -9.21 8.58
C ILE A 172 -4.90 -10.56 7.88
N ASP A 173 -4.58 -10.60 6.60
CA ASP A 173 -4.57 -11.81 5.80
C ASP A 173 -3.15 -12.15 5.34
N LEU A 174 -2.63 -13.27 5.85
CA LEU A 174 -1.32 -13.80 5.52
C LEU A 174 -1.43 -15.12 4.73
N SER A 175 -2.60 -15.44 4.18
CA SER A 175 -2.84 -16.70 3.47
C SER A 175 -1.83 -16.89 2.33
N TRP A 176 -1.20 -18.06 2.21
CA TRP A 176 -0.15 -18.32 1.20
C TRP A 176 1.09 -17.39 1.29
N CYS A 177 1.26 -16.60 2.35
CA CYS A 177 2.41 -15.72 2.54
C CYS A 177 3.61 -16.50 3.07
N SER A 178 4.78 -16.40 2.42
CA SER A 178 5.98 -17.16 2.80
C SER A 178 6.63 -16.68 4.10
N GLY A 179 6.32 -15.45 4.50
CA GLY A 179 6.72 -14.79 5.75
C GLY A 179 5.82 -15.10 6.94
N ALA A 180 4.67 -15.76 6.74
CA ALA A 180 3.85 -16.26 7.85
C ALA A 180 4.55 -17.47 8.49
N SER A 181 4.90 -17.37 9.76
CA SER A 181 5.56 -18.43 10.52
C SER A 181 5.14 -18.40 11.98
N SER A 182 5.47 -19.49 12.69
CA SER A 182 5.28 -19.61 14.14
C SER A 182 6.06 -18.57 14.97
N ARG A 183 6.89 -17.74 14.34
CA ARG A 183 7.65 -16.63 14.96
C ARG A 183 7.13 -15.25 14.54
N SER A 184 6.64 -15.08 13.31
CA SER A 184 6.08 -13.79 12.86
C SER A 184 4.65 -13.57 13.29
N VAL A 185 3.81 -14.61 13.30
CA VAL A 185 2.38 -14.46 13.62
C VAL A 185 2.12 -14.05 15.08
N PRO A 186 2.83 -14.58 16.09
CA PRO A 186 2.64 -14.18 17.49
C PRO A 186 2.79 -12.68 17.79
N ILE A 187 3.59 -11.95 16.99
CA ILE A 187 3.87 -10.54 17.25
C ILE A 187 2.65 -9.63 17.05
N PHE A 188 1.63 -10.11 16.34
CA PHE A 188 0.36 -9.42 16.15
C PHE A 188 -0.49 -9.34 17.42
N SER A 189 -0.12 -10.06 18.49
CA SER A 189 -0.69 -9.87 19.83
C SER A 189 -0.51 -8.44 20.36
N ARG A 190 0.46 -7.69 19.82
CA ARG A 190 0.73 -6.28 20.10
C ARG A 190 -0.24 -5.30 19.43
N CYS A 191 -1.05 -5.76 18.47
CA CYS A 191 -2.08 -4.94 17.85
C CYS A 191 -3.36 -5.02 18.70
N PRO A 192 -3.71 -3.97 19.48
CA PRO A 192 -4.84 -4.03 20.42
C PRO A 192 -6.20 -4.12 19.71
N GLY A 193 -6.31 -3.53 18.52
CA GLY A 193 -7.54 -3.50 17.72
C GLY A 193 -7.75 -4.72 16.81
N LEU A 194 -6.80 -5.66 16.76
CA LEU A 194 -6.83 -6.78 15.81
C LEU A 194 -7.90 -7.80 16.21
N LYS A 195 -8.83 -8.05 15.28
CA LYS A 195 -10.00 -8.92 15.44
C LYS A 195 -9.87 -10.20 14.63
N GLU A 196 -9.27 -10.11 13.44
CA GLU A 196 -9.23 -11.19 12.45
C GLU A 196 -7.80 -11.45 11.97
N VAL A 197 -7.41 -12.72 11.95
CA VAL A 197 -6.12 -13.18 11.38
C VAL A 197 -6.38 -14.38 10.48
N LYS A 198 -6.11 -14.24 9.17
CA LYS A 198 -6.24 -15.33 8.19
C LYS A 198 -4.87 -15.95 7.90
N LEU A 199 -4.79 -17.27 8.04
CA LEU A 199 -3.54 -18.04 7.93
C LEU A 199 -3.68 -19.24 6.98
N SER A 200 -4.55 -19.12 5.99
CA SER A 200 -4.86 -20.23 5.10
C SER A 200 -3.62 -20.68 4.33
N TYR A 201 -3.36 -21.99 4.31
CA TYR A 201 -2.19 -22.57 3.63
C TYR A 201 -0.81 -22.04 4.12
N CYS A 202 -0.71 -21.66 5.40
CA CYS A 202 0.55 -21.23 6.03
C CYS A 202 1.29 -22.38 6.72
N TRP A 203 1.95 -23.25 5.96
CA TRP A 203 2.62 -24.47 6.45
C TRP A 203 3.72 -24.29 7.52
N LYS A 204 4.23 -23.08 7.74
CA LYS A 204 5.24 -22.78 8.79
C LYS A 204 4.61 -22.37 10.13
N VAL A 205 3.28 -22.33 10.20
CA VAL A 205 2.53 -21.90 11.39
C VAL A 205 1.99 -23.14 12.09
N HIS A 206 2.39 -23.34 13.34
CA HIS A 206 1.91 -24.44 14.17
C HIS A 206 0.93 -23.91 15.20
N GLY A 207 -0.19 -24.62 15.44
CA GLY A 207 -1.27 -24.15 16.32
C GLY A 207 -0.81 -23.71 17.73
N ARG A 208 0.25 -24.33 18.28
CA ARG A 208 0.83 -23.94 19.58
C ARG A 208 1.33 -22.49 19.64
N SER A 209 1.81 -21.95 18.52
CA SER A 209 2.30 -20.57 18.43
C SER A 209 1.17 -19.53 18.46
N LEU A 210 -0.05 -19.93 18.11
CA LEU A 210 -1.21 -19.03 17.99
C LEU A 210 -1.93 -18.77 19.31
N ARG A 211 -1.54 -19.46 20.39
CA ARG A 211 -2.14 -19.28 21.72
C ARG A 211 -2.05 -17.85 22.27
N CYS A 212 -1.02 -17.10 21.88
CA CYS A 212 -0.87 -15.70 22.29
C CYS A 212 -1.81 -14.73 21.56
N LEU A 213 -2.49 -15.20 20.50
CA LEU A 213 -3.48 -14.42 19.77
C LEU A 213 -4.89 -14.64 20.33
N ALA A 214 -5.15 -15.73 21.06
CA ALA A 214 -6.45 -16.05 21.65
C ALA A 214 -6.83 -15.12 22.82
#